data_AF-A0A6C0ENB7-F1
#
_entry.id   AF-A0A6C0ENB7-F1
#
_cell.length_a   1.000
_cell.length_b   1.000
_cell.length_c   1.000
_cell.angle_alpha   90.00
_cell.angle_beta   90.00
_cell.angle_gamma   90.00
#
_symmetry.space_group_name_H-M   'P 1'
#
loop_
_entity.id
_entity.type
_entity.pdbx_description
1 polymer ?
#
loop_
_entity_poly.entity_id
_entity_poly.type
_entity_poly.pdbx_seq_one_letter_code
_entity_poly.pdbx_strand_id
1 'polypeptide(L)' 'MNNPLLCFQGRWMEVHPRPYEPERMTTDIAWIQIKEEVSAEEAYRIWYEKQRTISRFFQQCGSKPLSSSSSQ' A
#
# COMPACT_ATOMS: atom_id res chain seq x y z
N MET A 1 -18.25 2.57 5.65
CA MET A 1 -16.85 2.11 5.75
C MET A 1 -15.99 3.35 5.87
N ASN A 2 -15.18 3.49 6.91
CA ASN A 2 -14.32 4.66 7.08
C ASN A 2 -13.05 4.46 6.25
N ASN A 3 -12.80 5.36 5.31
CA ASN A 3 -11.60 5.32 4.48
C ASN A 3 -10.38 5.72 5.32
N PRO A 4 -9.22 5.07 5.13
CA PRO A 4 -8.01 5.40 5.88
C PRO A 4 -7.51 6.82 5.53
N LEU A 5 -7.20 7.60 6.55
CA LEU A 5 -6.59 8.93 6.42
C LEU A 5 -5.06 8.81 6.51
N LEU A 6 -4.35 9.35 5.53
CA LEU A 6 -2.89 9.37 5.47
C LEU A 6 -2.36 10.81 5.56
N CYS A 7 -1.37 11.05 6.42
CA CYS A 7 -0.66 12.32 6.49
C CYS A 7 0.64 12.24 5.69
N PHE A 8 0.75 13.01 4.59
CA PHE A 8 1.96 13.11 3.78
C PHE A 8 2.33 14.58 3.59
N GLN A 9 3.59 14.93 3.89
CA GLN A 9 4.08 16.32 3.82
C GLN A 9 3.20 17.35 4.59
N GLY A 10 2.60 16.92 5.71
CA GLY A 10 1.74 17.77 6.54
C GLY A 10 0.31 17.96 6.03
N ARG A 11 -0.09 17.27 4.96
CA ARG A 11 -1.47 17.27 4.44
C ARG A 11 -2.16 15.94 4.74
N TRP A 12 -3.40 16.00 5.21
CA TRP A 12 -4.26 14.84 5.36
C TRP A 12 -4.93 14.50 4.03
N MET A 13 -4.81 13.25 3.61
CA MET A 13 -5.40 12.72 2.39
C MET A 13 -6.28 11.52 2.74
N GLU A 14 -7.49 11.49 2.20
CA GLU A 14 -8.37 10.34 2.28
C GLU A 14 -7.96 9.33 1.19
N VAL A 15 -7.55 8.14 1.61
CA VAL A 15 -7.20 7.07 0.69
C VAL A 15 -8.45 6.27 0.42
N HIS A 16 -8.98 6.36 -0.79
CA HIS A 16 -10.03 5.47 -1.27
C HIS A 16 -9.37 4.20 -1.82
N PRO A 17 -9.33 3.09 -1.07
CA PRO A 17 -8.80 1.84 -1.60
C PRO A 17 -9.64 1.44 -2.79
N ARG A 18 -8.99 1.12 -3.91
CA ARG A 18 -9.70 0.52 -5.04
C ARG A 18 -10.24 -0.84 -4.62
N PRO A 19 -11.37 -1.29 -5.19
CA PRO A 19 -11.83 -2.66 -5.02
C PRO A 19 -10.72 -3.65 -5.33
N TYR A 20 -10.67 -4.76 -4.60
CA TYR A 20 -9.75 -5.85 -4.93
C TYR A 20 -10.15 -6.43 -6.29
N GLU A 21 -9.22 -6.38 -7.24
CA GLU A 21 -9.37 -6.91 -8.59
C GLU A 21 -8.43 -8.11 -8.76
N PRO A 22 -8.93 -9.37 -8.68
CA PRO A 22 -8.07 -10.55 -8.81
C PRO A 22 -7.31 -10.60 -10.13
N GLU A 23 -7.85 -9.99 -11.19
CA GLU A 23 -7.23 -9.90 -12.51
C GLU A 23 -5.93 -9.09 -12.47
N ARG A 24 -5.84 -8.06 -11.62
CA ARG A 24 -4.60 -7.28 -11.44
C ARG A 24 -3.51 -8.12 -10.81
N MET A 25 -3.85 -8.90 -9.79
CA MET A 25 -2.91 -9.82 -9.15
C MET A 25 -2.36 -10.83 -10.17
N THR A 26 -3.24 -11.44 -10.97
CA THR A 26 -2.83 -12.37 -12.03
C THR A 26 -1.92 -11.69 -13.06
N THR A 27 -2.26 -10.46 -13.47
CA THR A 27 -1.47 -9.68 -14.44
C THR A 27 -0.10 -9.32 -13.89
N ASP A 28 -0.01 -8.84 -12.65
CA ASP A 28 1.26 -8.48 -12.00
C ASP A 28 2.19 -9.70 -11.87
N ILE A 29 1.62 -10.85 -11.49
CA ILE A 29 2.39 -12.10 -11.34
C ILE A 29 2.87 -12.62 -12.69
N ALA A 30 2.01 -12.60 -13.73
CA ALA A 30 2.41 -12.96 -15.09
C ALA A 30 3.51 -12.03 -15.63
N TRP A 31 3.39 -10.73 -15.36
CA TRP A 31 4.40 -9.75 -15.75
C TRP A 31 5.74 -9.99 -15.07
N ILE A 32 5.76 -10.31 -13.76
CA ILE A 32 6.99 -10.64 -13.03
C ILE A 32 7.65 -11.89 -13.63
N GLN A 33 6.89 -12.94 -13.93
CA GLN A 33 7.42 -14.15 -14.56
C GLN A 33 8.10 -13.85 -15.91
N ILE A 34 7.44 -13.07 -16.77
CA ILE A 34 7.99 -12.74 -18.10
C ILE A 34 9.23 -11.86 -17.98
N LYS A 35 9.19 -10.84 -17.11
CA LYS A 35 10.23 -9.82 -17.02
C LYS A 35 11.49 -10.31 -16.32
N GLU A 36 11.33 -11.10 -15.26
CA GLU A 36 12.44 -11.55 -14.41
C GLU A 36 12.83 -13.00 -14.72
N GLU A 37 12.14 -13.67 -15.65
CA GLU A 37 12.36 -15.07 -16.05
C GLU A 37 12.36 -16.05 -14.86
N VAL A 38 11.48 -15.81 -13.89
CA VAL A 38 11.35 -16.62 -12.66
C VAL A 38 10.17 -17.59 -12.72
N SER A 39 10.18 -18.60 -11.85
CA SER A 39 9.03 -19.49 -11.68
C SER A 39 7.81 -18.74 -11.13
N ALA A 40 6.63 -19.35 -11.28
CA ALA A 40 5.41 -18.83 -10.71
C ALA A 40 5.53 -18.67 -9.18
N GLU A 41 6.06 -19.67 -8.47
CA GLU A 41 6.20 -19.60 -7.01
C GLU A 41 7.04 -18.40 -6.57
N GLU A 42 8.16 -18.15 -7.26
CA GLU A 42 9.03 -17.02 -6.95
C GLU A 42 8.38 -15.68 -7.28
N ALA A 43 7.65 -15.59 -8.40
CA ALA A 43 6.89 -14.40 -8.75
C ALA A 43 5.81 -14.05 -7.70
N TYR A 44 5.11 -15.06 -7.18
CA TYR A 44 4.15 -14.89 -6.07
C TYR A 44 4.85 -14.36 -4.81
N ARG A 45 6.03 -14.88 -4.48
CA ARG A 45 6.82 -14.44 -3.31
C ARG A 45 7.22 -12.97 -3.43
N ILE A 46 7.76 -12.58 -4.59
CA ILE A 46 8.17 -11.20 -4.89
C ILE A 46 6.97 -10.25 -4.83
N TRP A 47 5.84 -10.63 -5.43
CA TRP A 47 4.63 -9.80 -5.41
C TRP A 47 4.14 -9.58 -3.98
N TYR A 48 4.12 -10.63 -3.17
CA TYR A 48 3.64 -10.55 -1.79
C TYR A 48 4.54 -9.70 -0.88
N GLU A 49 5.87 -9.77 -1.06
CA GLU A 49 6.82 -8.89 -0.35
C GLU A 49 6.61 -7.40 -0.69
N LYS A 50 6.32 -7.09 -1.96
CA LYS A 50 5.96 -5.72 -2.39
C LYS A 50 4.69 -5.24 -1.69
N GLN A 51 3.64 -6.07 -1.66
CA GLN A 51 2.38 -5.73 -0.97
C GLN A 51 2.57 -5.47 0.53
N ARG A 52 3.40 -6.28 1.21
CA ARG A 52 3.73 -6.06 2.63
C ARG A 52 4.46 -4.74 2.87
N THR A 53 5.40 -4.39 2.00
CA THR A 53 6.17 -3.14 2.13
C THR A 53 5.27 -1.92 1.99
N ILE A 54 4.36 -1.96 1.01
CA ILE A 54 3.35 -0.93 0.80
C ILE A 54 2.45 -0.81 2.04
N SER A 55 1.96 -1.93 2.57
CA SER A 55 1.13 -1.97 3.79
C SER A 55 1.82 -1.33 5.00
N ARG A 56 3.11 -1.61 5.22
CA ARG A 56 3.90 -1.01 6.31
C ARG A 56 4.09 0.50 6.16
N PHE A 57 4.34 0.96 4.93
CA PHE A 57 4.45 2.39 4.65
C PHE A 57 3.16 3.15 5.02
N PHE A 58 2.01 2.57 4.70
CA PHE A 58 0.71 3.14 5.08
C PHE A 58 0.50 3.19 6.61
N GLN A 59 1.05 2.24 7.37
CA GLN A 59 0.92 2.21 8.83
C GLN A 59 1.79 3.26 9.55
N GLN A 60 2.99 3.57 9.05
CA GLN A 60 3.90 4.52 9.69
C GLN A 60 3.42 5.99 9.63
N CYS A 61 2.50 6.34 8.74
CA CYS A 61 1.95 7.69 8.65
C CYS A 61 0.84 7.99 9.70
N GLY A 62 0.46 7.01 10.54
CA GLY A 62 -0.61 7.15 11.54
C GLY A 62 -0.16 7.60 12.95
N SER A 63 1.12 7.86 13.18
CA SER A 63 1.67 8.09 14.54
C SER A 63 2.30 9.47 14.74
N LYS A 64 1.56 10.55 14.46
CA LYS A 64 1.85 11.86 15.07
C LYS A 64 0.70 12.25 15.99
N PRO A 65 0.95 12.46 17.29
CA PRO A 65 -0.08 13.02 18.16
C PRO A 65 -0.47 14.40 17.61
N LEU A 66 -1.78 14.67 17.55
CA LEU A 66 -2.29 16.02 17.34
C LEU A 66 -1.70 16.91 18.43
N SER A 67 -0.71 17.73 18.08
CA SER A 67 -0.35 18.87 18.91
C SER A 67 -1.54 19.82 18.87
N SER A 68 -2.31 19.85 19.96
CA SER A 68 -3.37 20.81 20.19
C SER A 68 -2.78 22.22 20.23
N SER A 69 -2.81 22.92 19.09
CA SER A 69 -2.71 24.38 19.09
C SER A 69 -4.10 24.93 19.39
N SER A 70 -4.40 25.11 20.67
CA SER A 70 -5.44 26.04 21.11
C SER A 70 -4.75 27.16 21.87
N SER A 71 -4.44 28.22 21.13
CA SER A 71 -4.28 29.56 21.70
C SER A 71 -5.66 30.02 22.20
N GLN A 72 -5.75 30.33 23.48
CA GLN A 72 -6.48 31.46 24.05
C GLN A 72 -6.04 31.65 25.50
#